data_AF-A0A2G5UXS4-F1
#
_entry.id   AF-A0A2G5UXS4-F1
#
_cell.length_a   1.000
_cell.length_b   1.000
_cell.length_c   1.000
_cell.angle_alpha   90.00
_cell.angle_beta   90.00
_cell.angle_gamma   90.00
#
_symmetry.space_group_name_H-M   'P 1'
#
loop_
_entity.id
_entity.type
_entity.pdbx_description
1 polymer ?
#
loop_
_entity_poly.entity_id
_entity_poly.type
_entity_poly.pdbx_seq_one_letter_code
_entity_poly.pdbx_strand_id
1 'polypeptide(L)'
;MPFPILRTPFVVLSEVISLLEPDEIATNLVRSSLNQVGLEATVVELKGKSLRDLLVKNRLFDVRCTRRHCRVCPEIGKGGCEKKGVIYQINCECGEKYAGETGRPLAERFNDHARAAEKPGSKSYIATTWAKHSGEKHGGDPLNISLKILDMERNTVRRKILEGIYIKAKNPALNTKEELADLVADMGTLGLTVSFCSEKVRSLLKRHHQRREPFGWNLYMVGHECFGRIDIETPCHNLREPLLSAKHISEARHESEQELIQMNGYKREFSSDSPVLYFEDRVEGSKMIVEYVTDLFNRDIYGLTINRNDIWAITWINNRQKKKLYGLEIVDNSSLMNSYGDEPLRYILRDNCASGQYIFKHHVSENFRFDGKLGPGEELSICSNGHWVTLDNLINFDFNEIAVQNSRISVSDLHLFLKHWRSGGSHRLAYLSLGFETDRNFENFEEELELVETTDVVDPRIREEKMSFLLDGYSIQRNDGVKATIRFGVRYFILIVWQGTVLQSAL
;
A
#
# COMPACT_ATOMS: atom_id res chain seq x y z
N MET A 1 -7.86 10.23 -38.62
CA MET A 1 -6.75 10.99 -38.02
C MET A 1 -6.34 10.29 -36.74
N PRO A 2 -5.03 10.15 -36.49
CA PRO A 2 -4.49 9.20 -35.53
C PRO A 2 -4.69 9.68 -34.08
N PHE A 3 -4.87 8.71 -33.19
CA PHE A 3 -4.88 8.89 -31.74
C PHE A 3 -3.60 9.59 -31.28
N PRO A 4 -3.67 10.60 -30.38
CA PRO A 4 -2.50 11.10 -29.69
C PRO A 4 -2.05 10.04 -28.69
N ILE A 5 -0.96 9.37 -29.07
CA ILE A 5 -0.12 8.55 -28.20
C ILE A 5 0.48 9.49 -27.15
N LEU A 6 -0.03 9.43 -25.92
CA LEU A 6 0.61 10.08 -24.77
C LEU A 6 1.57 9.08 -24.11
N ARG A 7 2.85 9.46 -24.13
CA ARG A 7 3.98 8.71 -23.62
C ARG A 7 3.99 8.74 -22.09
N THR A 8 3.51 7.68 -21.46
CA THR A 8 3.97 7.21 -20.15
C THR A 8 4.73 5.90 -20.35
N PRO A 9 5.60 5.45 -19.42
CA PRO A 9 6.37 4.22 -19.61
C PRO A 9 5.41 3.03 -19.76
N PHE A 10 5.30 2.54 -21.00
CA PHE A 10 4.39 1.47 -21.45
C PHE A 10 4.63 0.13 -20.71
N VAL A 11 5.72 0.03 -19.93
CA VAL A 11 6.12 -1.18 -19.21
C VAL A 11 5.28 -1.37 -17.95
N VAL A 12 5.08 -0.33 -17.11
CA VAL A 12 4.32 -0.49 -15.85
C VAL A 12 2.83 -0.65 -16.11
N LEU A 13 2.26 0.03 -17.12
CA LEU A 13 0.88 -0.20 -17.53
C LEU A 13 0.71 -1.57 -18.21
N SER A 14 1.64 -2.04 -19.06
CA SER A 14 1.51 -3.39 -19.65
C SER A 14 1.72 -4.50 -18.61
N GLU A 15 2.61 -4.33 -17.64
CA GLU A 15 2.82 -5.26 -16.53
C GLU A 15 1.65 -5.23 -15.54
N VAL A 16 1.15 -4.05 -15.13
CA VAL A 16 -0.02 -3.91 -14.25
C VAL A 16 -1.31 -4.37 -14.94
N ILE A 17 -1.48 -4.15 -16.24
CA ILE A 17 -2.62 -4.68 -17.00
C ILE A 17 -2.47 -6.20 -17.19
N SER A 18 -1.26 -6.73 -17.40
CA SER A 18 -1.00 -8.19 -17.45
C SER A 18 -1.12 -8.88 -16.08
N LEU A 19 -1.10 -8.13 -14.97
CA LEU A 19 -1.39 -8.60 -13.62
C LEU A 19 -2.88 -8.50 -13.26
N LEU A 20 -3.67 -7.78 -14.06
CA LEU A 20 -5.12 -7.60 -13.90
C LEU A 20 -5.95 -8.46 -14.86
N GLU A 21 -5.31 -9.14 -15.81
CA GLU A 21 -5.90 -10.19 -16.63
C GLU A 21 -5.17 -11.52 -16.31
N PRO A 22 -5.89 -12.62 -16.01
CA PRO A 22 -5.25 -13.92 -15.92
C PRO A 22 -4.59 -14.23 -17.25
N ASP A 23 -3.25 -14.27 -17.23
CA ASP A 23 -2.34 -14.72 -18.29
C ASP A 23 -3.02 -15.83 -19.13
N GLU A 24 -3.03 -15.68 -20.45
CA GLU A 24 -3.56 -16.68 -21.41
C GLU A 24 -3.02 -18.09 -21.07
N ILE A 25 -1.81 -18.14 -20.51
CA ILE A 25 -1.12 -19.31 -19.97
C ILE A 25 -1.87 -19.98 -18.80
N ALA A 26 -2.39 -19.23 -17.82
CA ALA A 26 -3.12 -19.79 -16.67
C ALA A 26 -4.48 -20.36 -17.10
N THR A 27 -5.15 -19.66 -18.01
CA THR A 27 -6.40 -20.12 -18.62
C THR A 27 -6.18 -21.39 -19.46
N ASN A 28 -5.08 -21.45 -20.22
CA ASN A 28 -4.68 -22.62 -21.00
C ASN A 28 -4.28 -23.82 -20.12
N LEU A 29 -3.66 -23.58 -18.97
CA LEU A 29 -3.27 -24.63 -18.01
C LEU A 29 -4.47 -25.27 -17.30
N VAL A 30 -5.45 -24.46 -16.89
CA VAL A 30 -6.70 -24.97 -16.30
C VAL A 30 -7.49 -25.74 -17.36
N ARG A 31 -7.56 -25.24 -18.60
CA ARG A 31 -8.24 -25.92 -19.72
C ARG A 31 -7.57 -27.25 -20.06
N SER A 32 -6.23 -27.31 -20.12
CA SER A 32 -5.50 -28.56 -20.39
C SER A 32 -5.66 -29.59 -19.27
N SER A 33 -5.71 -29.15 -18.01
CA SER A 33 -5.93 -30.01 -16.85
C SER A 33 -7.34 -30.59 -16.81
N LEU A 34 -8.36 -29.84 -17.22
CA LEU A 34 -9.75 -30.31 -17.31
C LEU A 34 -9.94 -31.31 -18.46
N ASN A 35 -9.26 -31.09 -19.59
CA ASN A 35 -9.25 -32.03 -20.71
C ASN A 35 -8.61 -33.38 -20.36
N GLN A 36 -7.58 -33.41 -19.50
CA GLN A 36 -6.93 -34.67 -19.05
C GLN A 36 -7.86 -35.58 -18.23
N VAL A 37 -8.91 -35.03 -17.61
CA VAL A 37 -9.93 -35.79 -16.86
C VAL A 37 -11.24 -35.95 -17.64
N GLY A 38 -11.23 -35.67 -18.95
CA GLY A 38 -12.38 -35.86 -19.85
C GLY A 38 -13.50 -34.84 -19.67
N LEU A 39 -13.23 -33.68 -19.07
CA LEU A 39 -14.20 -32.61 -18.85
C LEU A 39 -13.96 -31.47 -19.84
N GLU A 40 -14.89 -31.27 -20.77
CA GLU A 40 -14.88 -30.14 -21.69
C GLU A 40 -15.53 -28.92 -21.00
N ALA A 41 -14.75 -27.86 -20.75
CA ALA A 41 -15.17 -26.72 -19.94
C ALA A 41 -14.73 -25.37 -20.52
N THR A 42 -15.62 -24.38 -20.49
CA THR A 42 -15.33 -23.00 -20.89
C THR A 42 -14.91 -22.19 -19.66
N VAL A 43 -13.65 -21.76 -19.61
CA VAL A 43 -13.13 -20.93 -18.51
C VAL A 43 -13.69 -19.50 -18.64
N VAL A 44 -14.67 -19.15 -17.80
CA VAL A 44 -15.22 -17.79 -17.71
C VAL A 44 -14.58 -17.05 -16.54
N GLU A 45 -13.87 -15.97 -16.84
CA GLU A 45 -13.22 -15.14 -15.83
C GLU A 45 -14.24 -14.34 -15.00
N LEU A 46 -14.25 -14.57 -13.69
CA LEU A 46 -14.90 -13.70 -12.72
C LEU A 46 -13.82 -12.82 -12.09
N LYS A 47 -13.78 -11.53 -12.48
CA LYS A 47 -12.82 -10.56 -11.95
C LYS A 47 -12.83 -10.59 -10.42
N GLY A 48 -11.66 -10.73 -9.80
CA GLY A 48 -11.52 -10.53 -8.35
C GLY A 48 -12.00 -9.14 -7.92
N LYS A 49 -12.17 -8.91 -6.60
CA LYS A 49 -12.62 -7.62 -6.04
C LYS A 49 -11.84 -6.46 -6.65
N SER A 50 -12.48 -5.74 -7.55
CA SER A 50 -11.89 -4.59 -8.20
C SER A 50 -11.85 -3.41 -7.23
N LEU A 51 -11.02 -2.41 -7.52
CA LEU A 51 -11.06 -1.11 -6.85
C LEU A 51 -12.49 -0.52 -6.85
N ARG A 52 -13.28 -0.79 -7.91
CA ARG A 52 -14.71 -0.49 -7.99
C ARG A 52 -15.54 -1.23 -6.92
N ASP A 53 -15.24 -2.49 -6.60
CA ASP A 53 -16.00 -3.30 -5.63
C ASP A 53 -15.67 -2.92 -4.18
N LEU A 54 -14.42 -2.55 -3.89
CA LEU A 54 -14.01 -2.00 -2.59
C LEU A 54 -14.61 -0.61 -2.35
N LEU A 55 -14.63 0.25 -3.37
CA LEU A 55 -15.27 1.57 -3.31
C LEU A 55 -16.81 1.49 -3.27
N VAL A 56 -17.43 0.34 -3.57
CA VAL A 56 -18.88 0.12 -3.38
C VAL A 56 -19.20 -0.23 -1.92
N LYS A 57 -18.26 -0.83 -1.17
CA LYS A 57 -18.45 -1.12 0.26
C LYS A 57 -18.45 0.14 1.14
N ASN A 58 -17.70 1.19 0.76
CA ASN A 58 -17.67 2.46 1.51
C ASN A 58 -18.80 3.46 1.18
N ARG A 59 -19.71 3.12 0.25
CA ARG A 59 -20.92 3.91 -0.03
C ARG A 59 -22.10 3.52 0.88
N LEU A 60 -21.85 3.36 2.17
CA LEU A 60 -22.91 3.08 3.14
C LEU A 60 -23.87 4.27 3.33
N PHE A 61 -23.57 5.46 2.76
CA PHE A 61 -24.27 6.70 3.14
C PHE A 61 -24.82 7.59 2.01
N ASP A 62 -24.62 7.29 0.72
CA ASP A 62 -24.95 8.25 -0.36
C ASP A 62 -26.38 8.22 -0.90
N VAL A 63 -27.17 7.16 -0.63
CA VAL A 63 -28.57 7.11 -1.10
C VAL A 63 -29.51 7.35 0.07
N ARG A 64 -30.20 8.50 0.07
CA ARG A 64 -31.23 8.76 1.09
C ARG A 64 -32.49 7.97 0.77
N CYS A 65 -32.93 7.14 1.71
CA CYS A 65 -34.22 6.45 1.61
C CYS A 65 -35.36 7.48 1.70
N THR A 66 -36.24 7.52 0.71
CA THR A 66 -37.43 8.40 0.69
C THR A 66 -38.70 7.71 1.19
N ARG A 67 -38.63 6.43 1.58
CA ARG A 67 -39.79 5.64 2.01
C ARG A 67 -40.11 5.89 3.48
N ARG A 68 -41.37 6.23 3.78
CA ARG A 68 -41.85 6.53 5.16
C ARG A 68 -41.79 5.34 6.12
N HIS A 69 -41.83 4.10 5.61
CA HIS A 69 -41.76 2.85 6.42
C HIS A 69 -40.92 1.79 5.69
N CYS A 70 -39.63 2.07 5.50
CA CYS A 70 -38.74 1.15 4.80
C CYS A 70 -38.44 -0.10 5.65
N ARG A 71 -38.80 -1.30 5.16
CA ARG A 71 -38.51 -2.58 5.82
C ARG A 71 -37.04 -3.01 5.72
N VAL A 72 -36.27 -2.44 4.79
CA VAL A 72 -34.88 -2.84 4.50
C VAL A 72 -33.84 -1.99 5.25
N CYS A 73 -34.09 -0.69 5.41
CA CYS A 73 -33.11 0.21 6.03
C CYS A 73 -32.77 -0.09 7.50
N PRO A 74 -33.70 -0.56 8.34
CA PRO A 74 -33.37 -1.01 9.70
C PRO A 74 -32.37 -2.17 9.72
N GLU A 75 -32.47 -3.08 8.75
CA GLU A 75 -31.64 -4.30 8.68
C GLU A 75 -30.26 -4.04 8.05
N ILE A 76 -30.19 -3.18 7.04
CA ILE A 76 -29.01 -3.05 6.15
C ILE A 76 -28.35 -1.66 6.23
N GLY A 77 -28.96 -0.70 6.94
CA GLY A 77 -28.53 0.69 7.01
C GLY A 77 -29.24 1.61 6.01
N LYS A 78 -29.19 2.92 6.28
CA LYS A 78 -29.84 3.95 5.44
C LYS A 78 -29.32 3.86 4.00
N GLY A 79 -30.23 3.83 3.02
CA GLY A 79 -29.90 3.74 1.59
C GLY A 79 -29.71 2.33 1.03
N GLY A 80 -29.57 1.31 1.88
CA GLY A 80 -29.47 -0.09 1.43
C GLY A 80 -30.66 -0.57 0.61
N CYS A 81 -31.83 0.03 0.82
CA CYS A 81 -33.09 -0.29 0.14
C CYS A 81 -33.08 -0.02 -1.39
N GLU A 82 -32.25 0.90 -1.87
CA GLU A 82 -32.18 1.26 -3.31
C GLU A 82 -31.11 0.47 -4.08
N LYS A 83 -30.37 -0.42 -3.40
CA LYS A 83 -29.32 -1.21 -4.05
C LYS A 83 -29.92 -2.15 -5.10
N LYS A 84 -29.32 -2.17 -6.29
CA LYS A 84 -29.65 -3.07 -7.42
C LYS A 84 -28.50 -4.07 -7.66
N GLY A 85 -28.82 -5.21 -8.27
CA GLY A 85 -27.84 -6.26 -8.55
C GLY A 85 -27.34 -6.93 -7.27
N VAL A 86 -28.23 -7.18 -6.33
CA VAL A 86 -27.89 -7.67 -4.98
C VAL A 86 -28.08 -9.17 -4.90
N ILE A 87 -27.12 -9.87 -4.30
CA ILE A 87 -27.29 -11.24 -3.80
C ILE A 87 -27.52 -11.11 -2.28
N TYR A 88 -28.63 -11.65 -1.80
CA TYR A 88 -29.07 -11.49 -0.42
C TYR A 88 -29.43 -12.84 0.22
N GLN A 89 -29.49 -12.84 1.55
CA GLN A 89 -29.99 -13.92 2.38
C GLN A 89 -31.12 -13.39 3.25
N ILE A 90 -32.22 -14.14 3.32
CA ILE A 90 -33.31 -13.90 4.26
C ILE A 90 -33.31 -15.03 5.28
N ASN A 91 -33.43 -14.70 6.57
CA ASN A 91 -33.53 -15.68 7.64
C ASN A 91 -34.90 -15.61 8.28
N CYS A 92 -35.52 -16.77 8.53
CA CYS A 92 -36.64 -16.88 9.44
C CYS A 92 -36.15 -16.94 10.89
N GLU A 93 -36.99 -16.53 11.83
CA GLU A 93 -36.74 -16.67 13.27
C GLU A 93 -36.51 -18.11 13.72
N CYS A 94 -37.02 -19.12 13.00
CA CYS A 94 -36.75 -20.54 13.29
C CYS A 94 -35.33 -21.00 12.88
N GLY A 95 -34.52 -20.11 12.30
CA GLY A 95 -33.14 -20.38 11.88
C GLY A 95 -32.99 -20.83 10.42
N GLU A 96 -34.10 -21.09 9.73
CA GLU A 96 -34.08 -21.45 8.31
C GLU A 96 -33.72 -20.27 7.41
N LYS A 97 -33.02 -20.57 6.32
CA LYS A 97 -32.39 -19.57 5.46
C LYS A 97 -32.85 -19.72 4.03
N TYR A 98 -32.95 -18.60 3.34
CA TYR A 98 -33.18 -18.48 1.91
C TYR A 98 -32.11 -17.56 1.32
N ALA A 99 -31.49 -17.95 0.20
CA ALA A 99 -30.62 -17.10 -0.59
C ALA A 99 -31.31 -16.72 -1.91
N GLY A 100 -31.12 -15.48 -2.37
CA GLY A 100 -31.72 -15.04 -3.62
C GLY A 100 -30.98 -13.88 -4.27
N GLU A 101 -31.25 -13.61 -5.55
CA GLU A 101 -30.76 -12.45 -6.28
C GLU A 101 -31.86 -11.43 -6.64
N THR A 102 -31.46 -10.19 -6.88
CA THR A 102 -32.31 -9.18 -7.52
C THR A 102 -31.54 -8.19 -8.38
N GLY A 103 -31.97 -8.02 -9.63
CA GLY A 103 -31.63 -6.86 -10.46
C GLY A 103 -32.41 -5.58 -10.11
N ARG A 104 -33.57 -5.72 -9.46
CA ARG A 104 -34.44 -4.61 -9.00
C ARG A 104 -33.93 -4.03 -7.67
N PRO A 105 -34.38 -2.82 -7.27
CA PRO A 105 -34.11 -2.28 -5.95
C PRO A 105 -34.44 -3.29 -4.84
N LEU A 106 -33.51 -3.48 -3.90
CA LEU A 106 -33.64 -4.46 -2.82
C LEU A 106 -34.93 -4.30 -2.02
N ALA A 107 -35.41 -3.07 -1.85
CA ALA A 107 -36.70 -2.77 -1.22
C ALA A 107 -37.87 -3.50 -1.88
N GLU A 108 -37.95 -3.49 -3.21
CA GLU A 108 -39.06 -4.12 -3.92
C GLU A 108 -39.05 -5.63 -3.72
N ARG A 109 -37.88 -6.25 -3.89
CA ARG A 109 -37.75 -7.70 -3.74
C ARG A 109 -38.00 -8.15 -2.30
N PHE A 110 -37.47 -7.44 -1.31
CA PHE A 110 -37.70 -7.79 0.08
C PHE A 110 -39.17 -7.56 0.50
N ASN A 111 -39.83 -6.52 -0.01
CA ASN A 111 -41.26 -6.30 0.25
C ASN A 111 -42.14 -7.40 -0.34
N ASP A 112 -41.77 -8.00 -1.48
CA ASP A 112 -42.47 -9.16 -2.04
C ASP A 112 -42.40 -10.35 -1.06
N HIS A 113 -41.20 -10.65 -0.55
CA HIS A 113 -41.02 -11.71 0.45
C HIS A 113 -41.70 -11.41 1.79
N ALA A 114 -41.58 -10.19 2.30
CA ALA A 114 -42.17 -9.79 3.58
C ALA A 114 -43.71 -9.83 3.54
N ARG A 115 -44.35 -9.45 2.42
CA ARG A 115 -45.82 -9.58 2.29
C ARG A 115 -46.28 -11.04 2.29
N ALA A 116 -45.51 -11.93 1.67
CA ALA A 116 -45.79 -13.36 1.68
C ALA A 116 -45.61 -13.96 3.09
N ALA A 117 -44.59 -13.53 3.82
CA ALA A 117 -44.33 -13.91 5.21
C ALA A 117 -45.42 -13.40 6.18
N GLU A 118 -45.92 -12.18 5.99
CA GLU A 118 -46.98 -11.58 6.83
C GLU A 118 -48.37 -12.20 6.58
N LYS A 119 -48.63 -12.66 5.34
CA LYS A 119 -49.94 -13.16 4.91
C LYS A 119 -49.82 -14.50 4.16
N PRO A 120 -49.30 -15.55 4.81
CA PRO A 120 -49.02 -16.83 4.16
C PRO A 120 -50.29 -17.52 3.64
N GLY A 121 -51.43 -17.36 4.33
CA GLY A 121 -52.72 -17.90 3.91
C GLY A 121 -53.43 -17.15 2.77
N SER A 122 -52.85 -16.06 2.25
CA SER A 122 -53.44 -15.33 1.12
C SER A 122 -53.34 -16.13 -0.18
N LYS A 123 -54.43 -16.19 -0.96
CA LYS A 123 -54.45 -16.84 -2.28
C LYS A 123 -53.33 -16.33 -3.22
N SER A 124 -52.94 -15.07 -3.08
CA SER A 124 -51.87 -14.46 -3.88
C SER A 124 -50.46 -14.96 -3.53
N TYR A 125 -50.25 -15.54 -2.34
CA TYR A 125 -48.92 -15.91 -1.83
C TYR A 125 -48.78 -17.39 -1.49
N ILE A 126 -49.87 -18.17 -1.57
CA ILE A 126 -49.89 -19.59 -1.17
C ILE A 126 -48.85 -20.47 -1.87
N ALA A 127 -48.44 -20.12 -3.09
CA ALA A 127 -47.41 -20.84 -3.85
C ALA A 127 -45.97 -20.43 -3.52
N THR A 128 -45.77 -19.36 -2.74
CA THR A 128 -44.44 -18.83 -2.41
C THR A 128 -43.73 -19.68 -1.36
N THR A 129 -42.40 -19.64 -1.38
CA THR A 129 -41.56 -20.33 -0.40
C THR A 129 -41.94 -20.04 1.05
N TRP A 130 -42.22 -18.77 1.36
CA TRP A 130 -42.57 -18.35 2.72
C TRP A 130 -43.93 -18.86 3.19
N ALA A 131 -44.93 -18.92 2.30
CA ALA A 131 -46.23 -19.49 2.65
C ALA A 131 -46.16 -21.00 2.92
N LYS A 132 -45.39 -21.73 2.09
CA LYS A 132 -45.15 -23.17 2.29
C LYS A 132 -44.40 -23.43 3.59
N HIS A 133 -43.32 -22.70 3.83
CA HIS A 133 -42.54 -22.80 5.06
C HIS A 133 -43.36 -22.49 6.31
N SER A 134 -44.22 -21.46 6.26
CA SER A 134 -45.15 -21.12 7.34
C SER A 134 -46.11 -22.28 7.63
N GLY A 135 -46.72 -22.87 6.59
CA GLY A 135 -47.60 -24.03 6.76
C GLY A 135 -46.90 -25.25 7.35
N GLU A 136 -45.67 -25.53 6.94
CA GLU A 136 -44.90 -26.71 7.36
C GLU A 136 -44.29 -26.60 8.75
N LYS A 137 -43.74 -25.43 9.11
CA LYS A 137 -42.97 -25.24 10.35
C LYS A 137 -43.58 -24.28 11.37
N HIS A 138 -44.58 -23.49 10.97
CA HIS A 138 -45.20 -22.46 11.81
C HIS A 138 -46.74 -22.56 11.83
N GLY A 139 -47.33 -23.69 11.46
CA GLY A 139 -48.78 -23.90 11.52
C GLY A 139 -49.63 -22.96 10.66
N GLY A 140 -49.01 -22.26 9.69
CA GLY A 140 -49.66 -21.24 8.87
C GLY A 140 -49.65 -19.83 9.46
N ASP A 141 -48.95 -19.61 10.58
CA ASP A 141 -48.83 -18.30 11.23
C ASP A 141 -47.88 -17.36 10.47
N PRO A 142 -48.08 -16.02 10.58
CA PRO A 142 -47.16 -15.03 10.03
C PRO A 142 -45.72 -15.21 10.51
N LEU A 143 -44.76 -15.03 9.61
CA LEU A 143 -43.34 -15.24 9.87
C LEU A 143 -42.60 -13.93 10.12
N ASN A 144 -41.70 -13.93 11.10
CA ASN A 144 -40.70 -12.87 11.24
C ASN A 144 -39.44 -13.22 10.43
N ILE A 145 -39.00 -12.29 9.58
CA ILE A 145 -37.86 -12.48 8.68
C ILE A 145 -36.85 -11.33 8.78
N SER A 146 -35.57 -11.65 8.71
CA SER A 146 -34.45 -10.68 8.69
C SER A 146 -33.69 -10.75 7.38
N LEU A 147 -33.03 -9.65 6.99
CA LEU A 147 -32.34 -9.52 5.70
C LEU A 147 -30.85 -9.31 5.88
N LYS A 148 -30.04 -9.96 5.04
CA LYS A 148 -28.59 -9.75 4.94
C LYS A 148 -28.15 -9.66 3.48
N ILE A 149 -27.27 -8.71 3.16
CA ILE A 149 -26.59 -8.69 1.85
C ILE A 149 -25.40 -9.65 1.89
N LEU A 150 -25.33 -10.56 0.92
CA LEU A 150 -24.19 -11.46 0.71
C LEU A 150 -23.17 -10.84 -0.23
N ASP A 151 -23.63 -10.32 -1.39
CA ASP A 151 -22.76 -9.79 -2.44
C ASP A 151 -23.50 -8.83 -3.40
N MET A 152 -22.79 -8.21 -4.36
CA MET A 152 -23.37 -7.36 -5.40
C MET A 152 -22.72 -7.59 -6.77
N GLU A 153 -23.54 -7.81 -7.80
CA GLU A 153 -23.12 -7.99 -9.19
C GLU A 153 -24.16 -7.39 -10.16
N ARG A 154 -23.74 -6.50 -11.05
CA ARG A 154 -24.64 -5.81 -12.00
C ARG A 154 -24.99 -6.70 -13.19
N ASN A 155 -24.06 -7.54 -13.64
CA ASN A 155 -24.30 -8.44 -14.75
C ASN A 155 -25.28 -9.55 -14.33
N THR A 156 -26.39 -9.68 -15.06
CA THR A 156 -27.46 -10.63 -14.71
C THR A 156 -26.99 -12.08 -14.69
N VAL A 157 -26.19 -12.49 -15.68
CA VAL A 157 -25.69 -13.88 -15.77
C VAL A 157 -24.75 -14.18 -14.61
N ARG A 158 -23.76 -13.31 -14.35
CA ARG A 158 -22.82 -13.49 -13.24
C ARG A 158 -23.50 -13.48 -11.87
N ARG A 159 -24.51 -12.63 -11.70
CA ARG A 159 -25.28 -12.53 -10.46
C ARG A 159 -26.03 -13.83 -10.15
N LYS A 160 -26.68 -14.44 -11.14
CA LYS A 160 -27.33 -15.75 -11.02
C LYS A 160 -26.32 -16.87 -10.72
N ILE A 161 -25.13 -16.83 -11.33
CA ILE A 161 -24.05 -17.78 -11.02
C ILE A 161 -23.63 -17.65 -9.55
N LEU A 162 -23.43 -16.43 -9.05
CA LEU A 162 -23.07 -16.19 -7.65
C LEU A 162 -24.15 -16.68 -6.69
N GLU A 163 -25.43 -16.42 -6.98
CA GLU A 163 -26.58 -16.95 -6.23
C GLU A 163 -26.51 -18.48 -6.11
N GLY A 164 -26.34 -19.20 -7.22
CA GLY A 164 -26.22 -20.67 -7.18
C GLY A 164 -24.99 -21.18 -6.43
N ILE A 165 -23.86 -20.46 -6.50
CA ILE A 165 -22.68 -20.77 -5.68
C ILE A 165 -23.01 -20.63 -4.19
N TYR A 166 -23.71 -19.57 -3.78
CA TYR A 166 -24.11 -19.38 -2.40
C TYR A 166 -25.10 -20.45 -1.93
N ILE A 167 -26.09 -20.82 -2.76
CA ILE A 167 -27.02 -21.91 -2.46
C ILE A 167 -26.26 -23.23 -2.28
N LYS A 168 -25.36 -23.58 -3.20
CA LYS A 168 -24.57 -24.81 -3.11
C LYS A 168 -23.62 -24.83 -1.91
N ALA A 169 -22.99 -23.69 -1.59
CA ALA A 169 -22.00 -23.60 -0.52
C ALA A 169 -22.63 -23.54 0.88
N LYS A 170 -23.82 -22.91 1.01
CA LYS A 170 -24.50 -22.73 2.30
C LYS A 170 -25.64 -23.71 2.53
N ASN A 171 -26.09 -24.40 1.49
CA ASN A 171 -27.20 -25.36 1.49
C ASN A 171 -28.43 -24.87 2.30
N PRO A 172 -28.98 -23.68 2.00
CA PRO A 172 -30.16 -23.13 2.68
C PRO A 172 -31.39 -24.01 2.42
N ALA A 173 -32.13 -24.36 3.47
CA ALA A 173 -33.24 -25.33 3.36
C ALA A 173 -34.47 -24.80 2.62
N LEU A 174 -34.63 -23.48 2.52
CA LEU A 174 -35.79 -22.85 1.88
C LEU A 174 -35.61 -22.67 0.36
N ASN A 175 -34.39 -22.86 -0.16
CA ASN A 175 -34.15 -22.84 -1.60
C ASN A 175 -34.59 -24.17 -2.21
N THR A 176 -35.29 -24.10 -3.35
CA THR A 176 -35.82 -25.31 -3.99
C THR A 176 -34.84 -25.84 -5.04
N LYS A 177 -34.98 -27.11 -5.44
CA LYS A 177 -34.05 -27.72 -6.42
C LYS A 177 -34.18 -27.11 -7.81
N GLU A 178 -35.27 -26.40 -8.09
CA GLU A 178 -35.53 -25.69 -9.33
C GLU A 178 -34.57 -24.51 -9.53
N GLU A 179 -34.21 -23.76 -8.47
CA GLU A 179 -33.23 -22.67 -8.52
C GLU A 179 -31.82 -23.20 -8.88
N LEU A 180 -31.53 -24.46 -8.53
CA LEU A 180 -30.32 -25.18 -8.94
C LEU A 180 -30.41 -25.74 -10.36
N ALA A 181 -31.61 -26.06 -10.86
CA ALA A 181 -31.84 -26.54 -12.22
C ALA A 181 -31.73 -25.39 -13.24
N ASP A 182 -32.23 -24.19 -12.88
CA ASP A 182 -32.03 -22.96 -13.65
C ASP A 182 -30.54 -22.59 -13.75
N LEU A 183 -29.77 -22.81 -12.68
CA LEU A 183 -28.31 -22.68 -12.69
C LEU A 183 -27.66 -23.66 -13.68
N VAL A 184 -28.14 -24.91 -13.75
CA VAL A 184 -27.63 -25.93 -14.68
C VAL A 184 -28.02 -25.62 -16.13
N ALA A 185 -29.18 -25.02 -16.37
CA ALA A 185 -29.59 -24.54 -17.70
C ALA A 185 -28.77 -23.31 -18.15
N ASP A 186 -28.56 -22.35 -17.25
CA ASP A 186 -27.70 -21.17 -17.47
C ASP A 186 -26.22 -21.58 -17.60
N MET A 187 -25.77 -22.69 -16.98
CA MET A 187 -24.46 -23.31 -17.18
C MET A 187 -24.39 -24.27 -18.39
N GLY A 188 -25.52 -24.79 -18.89
CA GLY A 188 -25.58 -25.62 -20.09
C GLY A 188 -25.31 -24.84 -21.38
N THR A 189 -25.49 -23.51 -21.33
CA THR A 189 -25.14 -22.58 -22.40
C THR A 189 -23.73 -21.98 -22.26
N LEU A 190 -23.09 -22.14 -21.09
CA LEU A 190 -21.77 -21.64 -20.75
C LEU A 190 -21.05 -22.69 -19.90
N GLY A 191 -20.21 -23.52 -20.55
CA GLY A 191 -19.50 -24.64 -19.94
C GLY A 191 -18.87 -24.34 -18.56
N LEU A 192 -18.71 -25.39 -17.75
CA LEU A 192 -18.18 -25.41 -16.37
C LEU A 192 -17.36 -24.16 -15.98
N THR A 193 -18.00 -23.29 -15.19
CA THR A 193 -17.42 -22.01 -14.76
C THR A 193 -16.50 -22.19 -13.54
N VAL A 194 -15.23 -21.78 -13.67
CA VAL A 194 -14.30 -21.66 -12.53
C VAL A 194 -14.24 -20.21 -12.10
N SER A 195 -14.72 -19.92 -10.88
CA SER A 195 -14.69 -18.57 -10.31
C SER A 195 -13.30 -18.20 -9.78
N PHE A 196 -12.67 -17.19 -10.38
CA PHE A 196 -11.43 -16.57 -9.89
C PHE A 196 -11.65 -15.71 -8.62
N CYS A 197 -12.89 -15.52 -8.18
CA CYS A 197 -13.23 -14.84 -6.92
C CYS A 197 -13.13 -15.73 -5.68
N SER A 198 -12.88 -17.03 -5.84
CA SER A 198 -12.70 -17.96 -4.72
C SER A 198 -11.39 -17.66 -3.98
N GLU A 199 -11.40 -17.58 -2.65
CA GLU A 199 -10.16 -17.47 -1.84
C GLU A 199 -9.15 -18.58 -2.19
N LYS A 200 -9.62 -19.77 -2.58
CA LYS A 200 -8.74 -20.87 -3.01
C LYS A 200 -8.07 -20.59 -4.35
N VAL A 201 -8.79 -20.03 -5.33
CA VAL A 201 -8.21 -19.68 -6.64
C VAL A 201 -7.31 -18.45 -6.52
N ARG A 202 -7.70 -17.47 -5.70
CA ARG A 202 -6.86 -16.33 -5.33
C ARG A 202 -5.58 -16.78 -4.62
N SER A 203 -5.66 -17.75 -3.71
CA SER A 203 -4.50 -18.36 -3.04
C SER A 203 -3.61 -19.14 -4.00
N LEU A 204 -4.19 -19.86 -4.97
CA LEU A 204 -3.47 -20.57 -6.04
C LEU A 204 -2.74 -19.60 -6.99
N LEU A 205 -3.41 -18.52 -7.43
CA LEU A 205 -2.79 -17.46 -8.23
C LEU A 205 -1.71 -16.73 -7.44
N LYS A 206 -1.98 -16.35 -6.18
CA LYS A 206 -0.95 -15.78 -5.28
C LYS A 206 0.27 -16.71 -5.16
N ARG A 207 0.07 -18.03 -5.02
CA ARG A 207 1.17 -19.01 -5.02
C ARG A 207 1.88 -19.15 -6.36
N HIS A 208 1.19 -19.00 -7.48
CA HIS A 208 1.79 -19.07 -8.81
C HIS A 208 2.59 -17.81 -9.14
N HIS A 209 2.08 -16.62 -8.81
CA HIS A 209 2.84 -15.36 -8.92
C HIS A 209 3.99 -15.30 -7.92
N GLN A 210 3.86 -15.90 -6.72
CA GLN A 210 5.00 -16.10 -5.82
C GLN A 210 6.10 -16.99 -6.42
N ARG A 211 5.80 -17.89 -7.38
CA ARG A 211 6.83 -18.67 -8.09
C ARG A 211 7.51 -17.85 -9.21
N ARG A 212 6.87 -16.78 -9.68
CA ARG A 212 7.48 -15.75 -10.54
C ARG A 212 7.78 -14.54 -9.65
N GLU A 213 8.62 -14.69 -8.61
CA GLU A 213 8.98 -13.55 -7.75
C GLU A 213 9.44 -12.38 -8.64
N PRO A 214 8.74 -11.23 -8.64
CA PRO A 214 9.34 -9.99 -9.10
C PRO A 214 10.38 -9.68 -8.02
N PHE A 215 11.59 -10.20 -8.21
CA PHE A 215 12.73 -9.90 -7.35
C PHE A 215 12.94 -8.39 -7.39
N GLY A 216 12.78 -7.73 -6.23
CA GLY A 216 13.20 -6.34 -6.03
C GLY A 216 12.15 -5.24 -6.26
N TRP A 217 10.85 -5.53 -6.35
CA TRP A 217 9.82 -4.48 -6.34
C TRP A 217 9.53 -4.01 -4.91
N ASN A 218 9.68 -2.71 -4.66
CA ASN A 218 9.44 -2.09 -3.36
C ASN A 218 8.24 -1.14 -3.42
N LEU A 219 7.32 -1.26 -2.46
CA LEU A 219 6.18 -0.36 -2.33
C LEU A 219 6.52 0.77 -1.36
N TYR A 220 6.26 2.01 -1.77
CA TYR A 220 6.45 3.18 -0.95
C TYR A 220 5.13 3.89 -0.72
N MET A 221 4.86 4.27 0.52
CA MET A 221 3.77 5.19 0.83
C MET A 221 4.32 6.61 0.90
N VAL A 222 3.66 7.54 0.22
CA VAL A 222 3.96 8.97 0.26
C VAL A 222 2.77 9.68 0.88
N GLY A 223 2.98 10.36 2.01
CA GLY A 223 1.97 11.17 2.69
C GLY A 223 2.35 12.65 2.68
N HIS A 224 1.47 13.46 2.09
CA HIS A 224 1.53 14.91 2.12
C HIS A 224 0.17 15.47 2.55
N GLU A 225 0.16 16.68 3.11
CA GLU A 225 -1.08 17.33 3.60
C GLU A 225 -2.22 17.34 2.57
N CYS A 226 -1.88 17.45 1.28
CA CYS A 226 -2.86 17.50 0.20
C CYS A 226 -3.19 16.13 -0.41
N PHE A 227 -2.38 15.08 -0.18
CA PHE A 227 -2.59 13.76 -0.77
C PHE A 227 -1.82 12.61 -0.08
N GLY A 228 -2.41 11.41 -0.09
CA GLY A 228 -1.68 10.16 0.10
C GLY A 228 -1.44 9.48 -1.25
N ARG A 229 -0.31 8.82 -1.44
CA ARG A 229 0.02 8.13 -2.69
C ARG A 229 0.81 6.86 -2.41
N ILE A 230 0.65 5.86 -3.28
CA ILE A 230 1.49 4.68 -3.28
C ILE A 230 2.33 4.69 -4.55
N ASP A 231 3.63 4.56 -4.37
CA ASP A 231 4.61 4.46 -5.44
C ASP A 231 5.21 3.06 -5.46
N ILE A 232 5.64 2.62 -6.65
CA ILE A 232 6.40 1.39 -6.84
C ILE A 232 7.79 1.71 -7.37
N GLU A 233 8.78 1.05 -6.80
CA GLU A 233 10.15 1.07 -7.29
C GLU A 233 10.46 -0.27 -7.91
N THR A 234 10.95 -0.25 -9.15
CA THR A 234 11.37 -1.44 -9.89
C THR A 234 12.90 -1.47 -10.03
N PRO A 235 13.53 -2.67 -10.01
CA PRO A 235 14.98 -2.83 -10.09
C PRO A 235 15.62 -2.23 -11.35
N CYS A 236 14.85 -2.05 -12.41
CA CYS A 236 15.36 -1.62 -13.72
C CYS A 236 15.50 -0.10 -13.85
N HIS A 237 14.86 0.70 -13.00
CA HIS A 237 14.80 2.15 -13.21
C HIS A 237 15.22 2.99 -12.00
N ASN A 238 15.37 2.43 -10.78
CA ASN A 238 15.69 3.19 -9.54
C ASN A 238 14.82 4.45 -9.32
N LEU A 239 13.68 4.53 -10.01
CA LEU A 239 12.75 5.64 -9.99
C LEU A 239 11.45 5.14 -9.39
N ARG A 240 10.90 5.90 -8.45
CA ARG A 240 9.60 5.64 -7.84
C ARG A 240 8.51 6.11 -8.81
N GLU A 241 7.70 5.18 -9.29
CA GLU A 241 6.56 5.48 -10.16
C GLU A 241 5.25 5.48 -9.38
N PRO A 242 4.39 6.51 -9.51
CA PRO A 242 3.15 6.57 -8.77
C PRO A 242 2.12 5.58 -9.29
N LEU A 243 1.57 4.74 -8.39
CA LEU A 243 0.53 3.75 -8.71
C LEU A 243 -0.88 4.28 -8.49
N LEU A 244 -1.12 4.92 -7.34
CA LEU A 244 -2.46 5.31 -6.93
C LEU A 244 -2.39 6.44 -5.91
N SER A 245 -3.23 7.46 -6.09
CA SER A 245 -3.31 8.62 -5.21
C SER A 245 -4.67 8.77 -4.56
N ALA A 246 -4.69 9.30 -3.35
CA ALA A 246 -5.86 9.69 -2.56
C ALA A 246 -5.74 11.18 -2.20
N LYS A 247 -6.58 12.03 -2.82
CA LYS A 247 -6.65 13.48 -2.55
C LYS A 247 -7.91 13.82 -1.75
N HIS A 248 -7.90 14.95 -1.06
CA HIS A 248 -9.13 15.49 -0.45
C HIS A 248 -10.08 16.04 -1.53
N ILE A 249 -11.40 15.93 -1.32
CA ILE A 249 -12.41 16.33 -2.31
C ILE A 249 -12.40 17.82 -2.69
N SER A 250 -11.77 18.67 -1.88
CA SER A 250 -11.55 20.10 -2.22
C SER A 250 -10.63 20.29 -3.42
N GLU A 251 -9.62 19.42 -3.57
CA GLU A 251 -8.60 19.51 -4.63
C GLU A 251 -9.20 19.25 -6.02
N ALA A 252 -10.35 18.57 -6.09
CA ALA A 252 -11.06 18.26 -7.33
C ALA A 252 -11.65 19.49 -8.06
N ARG A 253 -11.39 20.72 -7.57
CA ARG A 253 -11.92 21.97 -8.14
C ARG A 253 -10.87 22.83 -8.85
N HIS A 254 -9.58 22.50 -8.74
CA HIS A 254 -8.47 23.33 -9.25
C HIS A 254 -7.70 22.74 -10.44
N GLU A 255 -7.90 21.47 -10.79
CA GLU A 255 -7.30 20.86 -11.99
C GLU A 255 -8.38 20.82 -13.11
N SER A 256 -8.06 21.51 -14.19
CA SER A 256 -8.93 21.94 -15.31
C SER A 256 -9.68 20.81 -16.03
N GLU A 257 -10.94 21.07 -16.42
CA GLU A 257 -11.69 20.60 -17.62
C GLU A 257 -11.38 19.22 -18.25
N GLN A 258 -10.80 18.26 -17.54
CA GLN A 258 -10.75 16.86 -17.93
C GLN A 258 -11.97 16.17 -17.34
N GLU A 259 -12.60 15.30 -18.14
CA GLU A 259 -13.86 14.63 -17.79
C GLU A 259 -13.77 13.94 -16.43
N LEU A 260 -14.26 14.62 -15.38
CA LEU A 260 -14.48 14.04 -14.06
C LEU A 260 -15.49 12.91 -14.22
N ILE A 261 -15.01 11.67 -14.36
CA ILE A 261 -15.88 10.51 -14.50
C ILE A 261 -16.49 10.22 -13.12
N GLN A 262 -17.71 10.70 -12.90
CA GLN A 262 -18.44 10.46 -11.68
C GLN A 262 -18.90 9.01 -11.62
N MET A 263 -18.12 8.16 -10.95
CA MET A 263 -18.49 6.76 -10.73
C MET A 263 -18.95 6.55 -9.29
N ASN A 264 -20.26 6.36 -9.17
CA ASN A 264 -21.09 6.14 -7.98
C ASN A 264 -20.91 7.15 -6.80
N GLY A 265 -20.35 8.35 -7.01
CA GLY A 265 -20.29 9.41 -5.97
C GLY A 265 -18.88 9.93 -5.65
N TYR A 266 -17.84 9.18 -6.02
CA TYR A 266 -16.47 9.67 -5.96
C TYR A 266 -16.14 10.37 -7.27
N LYS A 267 -15.55 11.57 -7.18
CA LYS A 267 -14.90 12.20 -8.32
C LYS A 267 -13.63 11.40 -8.63
N ARG A 268 -13.27 11.34 -9.90
CA ARG A 268 -12.04 10.69 -10.39
C ARG A 268 -11.40 11.60 -11.39
N GLU A 269 -10.10 11.63 -11.34
CA GLU A 269 -9.28 12.27 -12.35
C GLU A 269 -8.15 11.30 -12.69
N PHE A 270 -7.91 11.14 -13.98
CA PHE A 270 -6.68 10.54 -14.46
C PHE A 270 -5.75 11.71 -14.72
N SER A 271 -4.89 12.04 -13.75
CA SER A 271 -3.76 12.91 -14.05
C SER A 271 -2.82 12.16 -14.98
N SER A 272 -1.93 12.87 -15.68
CA SER A 272 -0.95 12.28 -16.58
C SER A 272 -0.05 11.21 -15.93
N ASP A 273 0.00 11.19 -14.59
CA ASP A 273 1.01 10.44 -13.84
C ASP A 273 0.43 9.22 -13.09
N SER A 274 -0.80 9.30 -12.52
CA SER A 274 -1.45 8.15 -11.86
C SER A 274 -2.96 8.34 -11.64
N PRO A 275 -3.75 7.27 -11.42
CA PRO A 275 -5.14 7.39 -11.00
C PRO A 275 -5.29 8.11 -9.65
N VAL A 276 -6.18 9.09 -9.57
CA VAL A 276 -6.49 9.84 -8.34
C VAL A 276 -7.91 9.55 -7.85
N LEU A 277 -8.02 9.19 -6.58
CA LEU A 277 -9.28 9.00 -5.86
C LEU A 277 -9.49 10.15 -4.88
N TYR A 278 -10.71 10.69 -4.84
CA TYR A 278 -11.05 11.82 -3.99
C TYR A 278 -11.88 11.36 -2.78
N PHE A 279 -11.48 11.77 -1.57
CA PHE A 279 -12.12 11.40 -0.30
C PHE A 279 -12.48 12.62 0.56
N GLU A 280 -13.49 12.49 1.42
CA GLU A 280 -13.77 13.48 2.49
C GLU A 280 -12.73 13.40 3.60
N ASP A 281 -12.34 12.18 3.99
CA ASP A 281 -11.22 11.93 4.90
C ASP A 281 -10.02 11.40 4.11
N ARG A 282 -8.99 12.24 3.97
CA ARG A 282 -7.73 11.91 3.30
C ARG A 282 -6.99 10.74 3.97
N VAL A 283 -7.00 10.68 5.30
CA VAL A 283 -6.30 9.62 6.05
C VAL A 283 -6.95 8.28 5.77
N GLU A 284 -8.27 8.22 5.80
CA GLU A 284 -9.00 6.99 5.47
C GLU A 284 -8.84 6.59 4.00
N GLY A 285 -8.83 7.57 3.09
CA GLY A 285 -8.50 7.34 1.68
C GLY A 285 -7.10 6.76 1.50
N SER A 286 -6.11 7.27 2.23
CA SER A 286 -4.72 6.80 2.21
C SER A 286 -4.59 5.36 2.71
N LYS A 287 -5.29 5.01 3.79
CA LYS A 287 -5.34 3.64 4.30
C LYS A 287 -5.96 2.69 3.27
N MET A 288 -7.06 3.09 2.63
CA MET A 288 -7.73 2.27 1.61
C MET A 288 -6.79 1.98 0.41
N ILE A 289 -6.09 3.00 -0.10
CA ILE A 289 -5.18 2.78 -1.24
C ILE A 289 -4.01 1.86 -0.85
N VAL A 290 -3.47 1.99 0.37
CA VAL A 290 -2.45 1.06 0.90
C VAL A 290 -3.00 -0.35 0.96
N GLU A 291 -4.17 -0.57 1.57
CA GLU A 291 -4.79 -1.88 1.69
C GLU A 291 -5.03 -2.53 0.33
N TYR A 292 -5.51 -1.76 -0.64
CA TYR A 292 -5.73 -2.23 -1.99
C TYR A 292 -4.43 -2.65 -2.68
N VAL A 293 -3.43 -1.77 -2.70
CA VAL A 293 -2.18 -2.00 -3.43
C VAL A 293 -1.38 -3.13 -2.78
N THR A 294 -1.27 -3.13 -1.45
CA THR A 294 -0.56 -4.20 -0.73
C THR A 294 -1.21 -5.58 -0.92
N ASP A 295 -2.55 -5.67 -0.98
CA ASP A 295 -3.25 -6.94 -1.28
C ASP A 295 -3.13 -7.34 -2.76
N LEU A 296 -3.10 -6.36 -3.67
CA LEU A 296 -2.91 -6.56 -5.12
C LEU A 296 -1.51 -7.15 -5.42
N PHE A 297 -0.46 -6.53 -4.90
CA PHE A 297 0.92 -6.98 -5.11
C PHE A 297 1.37 -8.04 -4.11
N ASN A 298 0.58 -8.31 -3.07
CA ASN A 298 0.93 -9.22 -1.97
C ASN A 298 2.30 -8.87 -1.35
N ARG A 299 2.53 -7.57 -1.15
CA ARG A 299 3.75 -6.97 -0.61
C ARG A 299 3.38 -6.01 0.50
N ASP A 300 4.22 -5.96 1.53
CA ASP A 300 4.14 -4.95 2.57
C ASP A 300 4.74 -3.63 2.10
N ILE A 301 4.46 -2.55 2.82
CA ILE A 301 5.09 -1.26 2.56
C ILE A 301 6.56 -1.37 2.95
N TYR A 302 7.42 -1.07 1.99
CA TYR A 302 8.88 -1.11 2.13
C TYR A 302 9.41 0.20 2.74
N GLY A 303 8.95 1.34 2.24
CA GLY A 303 9.38 2.64 2.72
C GLY A 303 8.25 3.66 2.84
N LEU A 304 8.51 4.72 3.59
CA LEU A 304 7.53 5.76 3.90
C LEU A 304 8.17 7.14 3.71
N THR A 305 7.54 7.99 2.91
CA THR A 305 7.90 9.42 2.77
C THR A 305 6.75 10.26 3.33
N ILE A 306 6.96 10.98 4.43
CA ILE A 306 5.90 11.73 5.11
C ILE A 306 6.41 13.08 5.62
N ASN A 307 5.49 13.99 5.95
CA ASN A 307 5.80 15.16 6.77
C ASN A 307 5.43 14.91 8.25
N ARG A 308 5.64 15.91 9.11
CA ARG A 308 5.35 15.82 10.55
C ARG A 308 3.86 15.61 10.88
N ASN A 309 2.97 16.03 9.99
CA ASN A 309 1.51 15.89 10.17
C ASN A 309 1.03 14.47 9.88
N ASP A 310 1.84 13.66 9.18
CA ASP A 310 1.48 12.32 8.73
C ASP A 310 2.18 11.18 9.51
N ILE A 311 2.70 11.46 10.71
CA ILE A 311 3.31 10.44 11.59
C ILE A 311 2.36 9.32 11.98
N TRP A 312 1.04 9.57 11.96
CA TRP A 312 0.03 8.53 12.14
C TRP A 312 0.27 7.31 11.23
N ALA A 313 0.84 7.51 10.04
CA ALA A 313 1.13 6.46 9.07
C ALA A 313 2.17 5.45 9.60
N ILE A 314 3.17 5.91 10.36
CA ILE A 314 4.17 5.02 10.98
C ILE A 314 3.48 4.04 11.92
N THR A 315 2.71 4.56 12.88
CA THR A 315 2.02 3.72 13.88
C THR A 315 0.99 2.80 13.23
N TRP A 316 0.26 3.29 12.24
CA TRP A 316 -0.73 2.48 11.53
C TRP A 316 -0.08 1.35 10.71
N ILE A 317 1.00 1.64 9.98
CA ILE A 317 1.75 0.63 9.22
C ILE A 317 2.34 -0.41 10.18
N ASN A 318 3.01 0.01 11.26
CA ASN A 318 3.62 -0.91 12.23
C ASN A 318 2.59 -1.86 12.87
N ASN A 319 1.35 -1.39 13.07
CA ASN A 319 0.26 -2.26 13.57
C ASN A 319 -0.30 -3.20 12.49
N ARG A 320 -0.17 -2.84 11.20
CA ARG A 320 -0.71 -3.59 10.06
C ARG A 320 0.23 -4.71 9.60
N GLN A 321 1.54 -4.44 9.51
CA GLN A 321 2.54 -5.37 8.96
C GLN A 321 3.55 -5.81 10.03
N LYS A 322 3.99 -7.08 9.95
CA LYS A 322 5.00 -7.62 10.88
C LYS A 322 6.40 -7.12 10.57
N LYS A 323 6.71 -6.89 9.29
CA LYS A 323 8.02 -6.43 8.85
C LYS A 323 8.10 -4.91 9.04
N LYS A 324 9.16 -4.48 9.71
CA LYS A 324 9.48 -3.06 9.90
C LYS A 324 9.71 -2.38 8.55
N LEU A 325 9.43 -1.09 8.48
CA LEU A 325 9.80 -0.25 7.34
C LEU A 325 11.31 -0.33 7.14
N TYR A 326 11.73 -0.47 5.89
CA TYR A 326 13.13 -0.37 5.51
C TYR A 326 13.60 1.07 5.51
N GLY A 327 12.86 1.97 4.84
CA GLY A 327 13.23 3.37 4.70
C GLY A 327 12.18 4.33 5.24
N LEU A 328 12.63 5.38 5.91
CA LEU A 328 11.80 6.50 6.35
C LEU A 328 12.40 7.82 5.89
N GLU A 329 11.61 8.59 5.15
CA GLU A 329 11.95 9.91 4.66
C GLU A 329 10.98 10.95 5.24
N ILE A 330 11.53 11.96 5.92
CA ILE A 330 10.78 13.07 6.48
C ILE A 330 11.04 14.33 5.64
N VAL A 331 10.01 14.81 4.96
CA VAL A 331 10.07 15.97 4.06
C VAL A 331 9.49 17.23 4.71
N ASP A 332 10.02 18.39 4.33
CA ASP A 332 9.53 19.70 4.78
C ASP A 332 8.26 20.11 4.03
N ASN A 333 7.44 20.95 4.69
CA ASN A 333 6.35 21.67 4.04
C ASN A 333 6.76 23.14 3.87
N SER A 334 6.97 23.56 2.63
CA SER A 334 7.31 24.96 2.33
C SER A 334 6.14 25.95 2.53
N SER A 335 4.95 25.53 3.00
CA SER A 335 3.75 26.37 2.93
C SER A 335 2.90 26.55 4.20
N LEU A 336 3.07 25.78 5.29
CA LEU A 336 2.22 25.91 6.49
C LEU A 336 3.01 25.74 7.80
N MET A 337 2.70 26.61 8.77
CA MET A 337 3.30 26.66 10.11
C MET A 337 3.28 25.28 10.80
N ASN A 338 4.46 24.81 11.20
CA ASN A 338 4.68 23.60 11.99
C ASN A 338 3.97 23.67 13.35
N SER A 339 2.73 23.20 13.42
CA SER A 339 1.91 23.24 14.64
C SER A 339 2.37 22.27 15.74
N TYR A 340 3.17 21.24 15.41
CA TYR A 340 3.56 20.16 16.34
C TYR A 340 4.98 20.27 16.91
N GLY A 341 5.76 21.29 16.55
CA GLY A 341 7.16 21.41 17.00
C GLY A 341 8.00 20.17 16.66
N ASP A 342 8.98 19.83 17.49
CA ASP A 342 9.95 18.75 17.23
C ASP A 342 9.59 17.37 17.83
N GLU A 343 8.49 17.27 18.57
CA GLU A 343 8.04 16.02 19.20
C GLU A 343 7.84 14.86 18.20
N PRO A 344 7.20 15.09 17.03
CA PRO A 344 7.26 14.23 15.85
C PRO A 344 8.60 13.52 15.60
N LEU A 345 9.68 14.29 15.55
CA LEU A 345 11.01 13.77 15.25
C LEU A 345 11.59 13.00 16.43
N ARG A 346 11.32 13.42 17.68
CA ARG A 346 11.77 12.70 18.88
C ARG A 346 11.21 11.28 18.90
N TYR A 347 9.92 11.12 18.59
CA TYR A 347 9.28 9.81 18.48
C TYR A 347 9.98 8.94 17.42
N ILE A 348 10.20 9.47 16.22
CA ILE A 348 10.84 8.75 15.11
C ILE A 348 12.24 8.23 15.48
N LEU A 349 13.05 9.10 16.11
CA LEU A 349 14.41 8.77 16.48
C LEU A 349 14.48 7.78 17.65
N ARG A 350 13.56 7.86 18.63
CA ARG A 350 13.56 6.97 19.80
C ARG A 350 13.05 5.58 19.51
N ASP A 351 11.96 5.47 18.74
CA ASP A 351 11.34 4.18 18.45
C ASP A 351 12.04 3.40 17.34
N ASN A 352 13.12 3.96 16.78
CA ASN A 352 13.81 3.46 15.62
C ASN A 352 12.77 3.04 14.56
N CYS A 353 12.01 3.94 13.95
CA CYS A 353 10.88 3.50 13.11
C CYS A 353 11.23 2.75 11.80
N ALA A 354 12.50 2.71 11.37
CA ALA A 354 12.98 2.00 10.18
C ALA A 354 14.18 1.09 10.48
N SER A 355 14.47 0.13 9.60
CA SER A 355 15.61 -0.80 9.75
C SER A 355 16.81 -0.48 8.87
N GLY A 356 16.63 0.29 7.80
CA GLY A 356 17.65 0.55 6.78
C GLY A 356 18.00 2.02 6.70
N GLN A 357 17.08 2.84 6.20
CA GLN A 357 17.37 4.22 5.81
C GLN A 357 16.54 5.24 6.59
N TYR A 358 17.21 6.34 6.96
CA TYR A 358 16.61 7.53 7.54
C TYR A 358 17.05 8.76 6.75
N ILE A 359 16.09 9.46 6.14
CA ILE A 359 16.35 10.67 5.35
C ILE A 359 15.54 11.82 5.95
N PHE A 360 16.21 12.85 6.44
CA PHE A 360 15.58 14.03 7.05
C PHE A 360 15.87 15.26 6.17
N LYS A 361 14.85 15.72 5.45
CA LYS A 361 14.90 16.93 4.61
C LYS A 361 14.29 18.16 5.29
N HIS A 362 13.85 18.03 6.55
CA HIS A 362 13.01 18.99 7.26
C HIS A 362 13.79 19.83 8.29
N HIS A 363 13.38 21.08 8.51
CA HIS A 363 13.89 21.97 9.56
C HIS A 363 13.49 21.58 11.00
N VAL A 364 14.45 21.28 11.89
CA VAL A 364 14.19 21.23 13.35
C VAL A 364 14.34 22.60 13.99
N SER A 365 13.76 22.78 15.19
CA SER A 365 14.01 24.02 15.94
C SER A 365 15.49 24.14 16.32
N GLU A 366 15.93 25.38 16.49
CA GLU A 366 17.30 25.74 16.85
C GLU A 366 17.80 25.04 18.15
N ASN A 367 16.88 24.85 19.10
CA ASN A 367 17.14 24.26 20.40
C ASN A 367 16.91 22.74 20.44
N PHE A 368 16.61 22.11 19.30
CA PHE A 368 16.43 20.67 19.24
C PHE A 368 17.71 19.94 19.65
N ARG A 369 17.56 18.90 20.48
CA ARG A 369 18.65 18.04 20.95
C ARG A 369 18.15 16.61 21.06
N PHE A 370 19.01 15.66 20.74
CA PHE A 370 18.74 14.23 20.85
C PHE A 370 19.92 13.54 21.53
N ASP A 371 19.63 12.75 22.56
CA ASP A 371 20.60 12.04 23.41
C ASP A 371 20.43 10.50 23.31
N GLY A 372 19.55 10.04 22.42
CA GLY A 372 19.29 8.63 22.21
C GLY A 372 20.29 7.94 21.28
N LYS A 373 20.15 6.63 21.17
CA LYS A 373 20.85 5.79 20.19
C LYS A 373 19.96 5.59 18.97
N LEU A 374 20.57 5.51 17.79
CA LEU A 374 19.88 5.30 16.52
C LEU A 374 20.62 4.24 15.70
N GLY A 375 19.86 3.33 15.09
CA GLY A 375 20.40 2.19 14.35
C GLY A 375 20.24 0.86 15.11
N PRO A 376 20.74 -0.26 14.57
CA PRO A 376 21.55 -0.37 13.36
C PRO A 376 20.77 -0.02 12.09
N GLY A 377 21.41 0.64 11.13
CA GLY A 377 20.87 0.89 9.78
C GLY A 377 21.95 0.98 8.70
N GLU A 378 21.55 1.19 7.45
CA GLU A 378 22.43 1.39 6.30
C GLU A 378 22.77 2.86 6.12
N GLU A 379 21.77 3.75 6.11
CA GLU A 379 21.96 5.16 5.79
C GLU A 379 21.22 6.09 6.77
N LEU A 380 21.92 7.12 7.22
CA LEU A 380 21.36 8.28 7.90
C LEU A 380 21.76 9.55 7.14
N SER A 381 20.78 10.22 6.55
CA SER A 381 20.96 11.46 5.81
C SER A 381 20.16 12.59 6.44
N ILE A 382 20.84 13.64 6.90
CA ILE A 382 20.26 14.88 7.42
C ILE A 382 20.61 15.98 6.42
N CYS A 383 19.66 16.32 5.56
CA CYS A 383 19.88 17.21 4.43
C CYS A 383 19.89 18.70 4.82
N SER A 384 19.39 19.05 6.01
CA SER A 384 19.41 20.41 6.56
C SER A 384 19.32 20.40 8.10
N ASN A 385 19.71 21.51 8.74
CA ASN A 385 19.59 21.72 10.20
C ASN A 385 20.23 20.60 11.05
N GLY A 386 21.39 20.10 10.67
CA GLY A 386 22.17 19.11 11.42
C GLY A 386 22.89 19.66 12.67
N HIS A 387 22.57 20.87 13.11
CA HIS A 387 23.20 21.57 14.25
C HIS A 387 23.02 20.86 15.59
N TRP A 388 22.05 19.96 15.68
CA TRP A 388 21.76 19.16 16.87
C TRP A 388 22.60 17.88 16.98
N VAL A 389 23.29 17.49 15.91
CA VAL A 389 24.17 16.31 15.92
C VAL A 389 25.46 16.67 16.66
N THR A 390 25.67 16.02 17.79
CA THR A 390 26.87 16.17 18.63
C THR A 390 27.88 15.06 18.38
N LEU A 391 29.09 15.18 18.93
CA LEU A 391 30.08 14.10 18.98
C LEU A 391 29.50 12.82 19.56
N ASP A 392 28.78 12.92 20.69
CA ASP A 392 28.15 11.78 21.35
C ASP A 392 27.12 11.10 20.43
N ASN A 393 26.41 11.86 19.60
CA ASN A 393 25.51 11.28 18.61
C ASN A 393 26.28 10.49 17.55
N LEU A 394 27.34 11.05 16.96
CA LEU A 394 28.15 10.35 15.96
C LEU A 394 28.75 9.04 16.50
N ILE A 395 29.17 9.02 17.76
CA ILE A 395 29.70 7.83 18.42
C ILE A 395 28.60 6.77 18.64
N ASN A 396 27.38 7.20 18.96
CA ASN A 396 26.26 6.30 19.29
C ASN A 396 25.42 5.87 18.08
N PHE A 397 25.55 6.53 16.93
CA PHE A 397 24.84 6.18 15.70
C PHE A 397 25.49 4.98 15.02
N ASP A 398 24.69 3.94 14.78
CA ASP A 398 25.15 2.68 14.21
C ASP A 398 24.68 2.53 12.75
N PHE A 399 25.38 3.23 11.84
CA PHE A 399 25.06 3.24 10.41
C PHE A 399 26.29 2.95 9.54
N ASN A 400 26.05 2.42 8.34
CA ASN A 400 27.11 2.30 7.35
C ASN A 400 27.45 3.67 6.75
N GLU A 401 26.44 4.51 6.50
CA GLU A 401 26.60 5.81 5.89
C GLU A 401 25.90 6.89 6.73
N ILE A 402 26.63 7.96 7.04
CA ILE A 402 26.11 9.12 7.76
C ILE A 402 26.43 10.38 6.97
N ALA A 403 25.41 11.12 6.56
CA ALA A 403 25.55 12.43 5.92
C ALA A 403 24.79 13.49 6.73
N VAL A 404 25.46 14.58 7.12
CA VAL A 404 24.86 15.65 7.94
C VAL A 404 25.22 17.02 7.37
N GLN A 405 24.21 17.78 6.95
CA GLN A 405 24.34 19.16 6.51
C GLN A 405 24.04 20.15 7.62
N ASN A 406 24.62 21.35 7.55
CA ASN A 406 24.54 22.40 8.58
C ASN A 406 24.97 21.91 9.98
N SER A 407 26.03 21.10 10.03
CA SER A 407 26.58 20.59 11.28
C SER A 407 27.32 21.68 12.07
N ARG A 408 27.23 21.59 13.41
CA ARG A 408 27.97 22.41 14.37
C ARG A 408 29.17 21.72 15.00
N ILE A 409 29.47 20.50 14.57
CA ILE A 409 30.65 19.75 15.01
C ILE A 409 31.91 20.62 14.83
N SER A 410 32.69 20.71 15.90
CA SER A 410 33.93 21.47 15.92
C SER A 410 35.10 20.63 15.41
N VAL A 411 36.22 21.29 15.10
CA VAL A 411 37.45 20.59 14.72
C VAL A 411 37.99 19.72 15.87
N SER A 412 37.84 20.16 17.11
CA SER A 412 38.18 19.36 18.30
C SER A 412 37.31 18.11 18.43
N ASP A 413 36.01 18.21 18.12
CA ASP A 413 35.11 17.04 18.10
C ASP A 413 35.54 16.03 17.03
N LEU A 414 35.97 16.50 15.85
CA LEU A 414 36.49 15.62 14.79
C LEU A 414 37.73 14.85 15.25
N HIS A 415 38.67 15.50 15.95
CA HIS A 415 39.83 14.80 16.52
C HIS A 415 39.42 13.71 17.50
N LEU A 416 38.45 13.99 18.38
CA LEU A 416 37.93 13.00 19.33
C LEU A 416 37.21 11.86 18.61
N PHE A 417 36.42 12.17 17.60
CA PHE A 417 35.76 11.16 16.76
C PHE A 417 36.76 10.26 16.04
N LEU A 418 37.81 10.83 15.46
CA LEU A 418 38.87 10.06 14.80
C LEU A 418 39.64 9.18 15.79
N LYS A 419 39.94 9.66 17.00
CA LYS A 419 40.53 8.85 18.08
C LYS A 419 39.60 7.67 18.44
N HIS A 420 38.30 7.92 18.54
CA HIS A 420 37.31 6.88 18.78
C HIS A 420 37.29 5.84 17.64
N TRP A 421 37.19 6.28 16.39
CA TRP A 421 37.19 5.40 15.22
C TRP A 421 38.48 4.56 15.15
N ARG A 422 39.65 5.18 15.35
CA ARG A 422 40.96 4.49 15.35
C ARG A 422 41.07 3.42 16.43
N SER A 423 40.39 3.60 17.56
CA SER A 423 40.34 2.63 18.65
C SER A 423 39.42 1.42 18.38
N GLY A 424 38.75 1.38 17.22
CA GLY A 424 37.78 0.33 16.86
C GLY A 424 36.32 0.76 16.97
N GLY A 425 36.07 2.02 17.34
CA GLY A 425 34.74 2.63 17.40
C GLY A 425 34.06 2.73 16.03
N SER A 426 32.74 2.92 16.04
CA SER A 426 31.90 3.07 14.82
C SER A 426 32.22 2.04 13.73
N HIS A 427 32.35 0.76 14.11
CA HIS A 427 32.94 -0.27 13.27
C HIS A 427 32.22 -0.58 11.94
N ARG A 428 30.92 -0.28 11.86
CA ARG A 428 30.11 -0.43 10.63
C ARG A 428 30.21 0.76 9.68
N LEU A 429 30.72 1.90 10.14
CA LEU A 429 30.78 3.13 9.37
C LEU A 429 31.73 2.97 8.18
N ALA A 430 31.16 3.11 6.99
CA ALA A 430 31.81 3.10 5.70
C ALA A 430 31.99 4.53 5.14
N TYR A 431 31.04 5.42 5.42
CA TYR A 431 31.04 6.78 4.89
C TYR A 431 30.49 7.78 5.91
N LEU A 432 31.24 8.86 6.16
CA LEU A 432 30.79 10.01 6.93
C LEU A 432 31.00 11.28 6.12
N SER A 433 29.96 12.08 5.96
CA SER A 433 29.99 13.38 5.29
C SER A 433 29.35 14.45 6.18
N LEU A 434 30.09 15.51 6.44
CA LEU A 434 29.65 16.65 7.25
C LEU A 434 29.78 17.92 6.42
N GLY A 435 28.67 18.62 6.21
CA GLY A 435 28.65 20.00 5.71
C GLY A 435 28.48 20.97 6.88
N PHE A 436 29.38 21.93 7.04
CA PHE A 436 29.37 22.84 8.19
C PHE A 436 28.52 24.08 7.95
N GLU A 437 27.77 24.48 8.99
CA GLU A 437 26.97 25.71 8.99
C GLU A 437 27.84 26.98 8.88
N THR A 438 29.03 26.95 9.48
CA THR A 438 30.02 28.05 9.48
C THR A 438 31.40 27.52 9.14
N ASP A 439 32.31 28.39 8.70
CA ASP A 439 33.67 28.00 8.37
C ASP A 439 34.39 27.37 9.57
N ARG A 440 35.26 26.40 9.28
CA ARG A 440 36.13 25.73 10.26
C ARG A 440 37.58 26.01 9.90
N ASN A 441 38.41 26.25 10.91
CA ASN A 441 39.85 26.35 10.73
C ASN A 441 40.49 24.97 10.92
N PHE A 442 41.00 24.39 9.83
CA PHE A 442 41.71 23.12 9.81
C PHE A 442 43.24 23.29 9.78
N GLU A 443 43.76 24.47 10.13
CA GLU A 443 45.19 24.71 10.25
C GLU A 443 45.83 23.68 11.20
N ASN A 444 46.86 23.00 10.70
CA ASN A 444 47.60 21.93 11.37
C ASN A 444 46.76 20.70 11.75
N PHE A 445 45.57 20.52 11.18
CA PHE A 445 44.72 19.36 11.46
C PHE A 445 45.42 18.05 11.11
N GLU A 446 46.18 18.05 10.01
CA GLU A 446 46.96 16.90 9.54
C GLU A 446 48.12 16.51 10.45
N GLU A 447 48.65 17.43 11.27
CA GLU A 447 49.80 17.14 12.16
C GLU A 447 49.42 16.17 13.28
N GLU A 448 48.15 16.17 13.70
CA GLU A 448 47.61 15.23 14.69
C GLU A 448 47.12 13.90 14.07
N LEU A 449 47.13 13.77 12.74
CA LEU A 449 46.77 12.54 12.05
C LEU A 449 48.02 11.65 11.91
N GLU A 450 47.97 10.44 12.46
CA GLU A 450 48.96 9.41 12.12
C GLU A 450 48.67 8.88 10.71
N LEU A 451 49.23 9.58 9.73
CA LEU A 451 49.06 9.30 8.31
C LEU A 451 49.76 7.99 7.91
N VAL A 452 49.16 7.27 6.98
CA VAL A 452 49.74 6.06 6.37
C VAL A 452 49.90 6.25 4.87
N GLU A 453 50.81 5.50 4.25
CA GLU A 453 50.97 5.52 2.79
C GLU A 453 49.65 5.17 2.08
N THR A 454 49.30 6.01 1.11
CA THR A 454 48.19 5.82 0.18
C THR A 454 48.49 4.59 -0.66
N THR A 455 47.96 3.44 -0.27
CA THR A 455 48.10 2.24 -1.10
C THR A 455 47.24 2.37 -2.34
N ASP A 456 47.81 2.13 -3.51
CA ASP A 456 47.15 1.99 -4.81
C ASP A 456 46.19 0.77 -4.83
N VAL A 457 45.20 0.71 -3.93
CA VAL A 457 44.22 -0.38 -3.82
C VAL A 457 43.04 -0.17 -4.78
N VAL A 458 43.12 0.82 -5.68
CA VAL A 458 42.12 0.98 -6.73
C VAL A 458 42.37 -0.09 -7.78
N ASP A 459 41.46 -1.08 -7.87
CA ASP A 459 41.39 -1.98 -9.01
C ASP A 459 41.40 -1.12 -10.30
N PRO A 460 42.36 -1.32 -11.21
CA PRO A 460 42.48 -0.50 -12.42
C PRO A 460 41.24 -0.54 -13.33
N ARG A 461 40.28 -1.45 -13.10
CA ARG A 461 38.96 -1.48 -13.77
C ARG A 461 37.95 -0.47 -13.20
N ILE A 462 38.18 0.07 -12.01
CA ILE A 462 37.35 1.08 -11.31
C ILE A 462 37.98 2.49 -11.51
N ARG A 463 38.51 2.76 -12.70
CA ARG A 463 38.97 4.10 -13.11
C ARG A 463 37.87 4.78 -13.93
N GLU A 464 36.73 5.05 -13.30
CA GLU A 464 35.80 6.05 -13.84
C GLU A 464 36.29 7.46 -13.48
N GLU A 465 36.06 8.43 -14.37
CA GLU A 465 36.40 9.84 -14.17
C GLU A 465 35.79 10.42 -12.87
N LYS A 466 34.67 9.84 -12.39
CA LYS A 466 34.05 10.14 -11.08
C LYS A 466 34.88 9.71 -9.86
N MET A 467 35.85 8.80 -9.97
CA MET A 467 36.64 8.34 -8.81
C MET A 467 37.94 9.13 -8.60
N SER A 468 38.29 10.01 -9.55
CA SER A 468 39.53 10.81 -9.50
C SER A 468 39.61 11.75 -8.29
N PHE A 469 38.47 12.27 -7.81
CA PHE A 469 38.43 13.10 -6.61
C PHE A 469 38.62 12.30 -5.32
N LEU A 470 38.34 10.99 -5.28
CA LEU A 470 38.47 10.19 -4.06
C LEU A 470 39.92 9.90 -3.66
N LEU A 471 40.85 10.11 -4.58
CA LEU A 471 42.28 9.80 -4.43
C LEU A 471 43.14 10.94 -3.86
N ASP A 472 42.58 12.14 -3.69
CA ASP A 472 43.31 13.34 -3.29
C ASP A 472 43.00 13.73 -1.83
N GLY A 473 43.27 12.82 -0.89
CA GLY A 473 42.97 12.96 0.54
C GLY A 473 43.99 12.31 1.47
N TYR A 474 43.86 12.56 2.77
CA TYR A 474 44.75 12.04 3.81
C TYR A 474 44.38 10.60 4.19
N SER A 475 45.32 9.67 4.07
CA SER A 475 45.09 8.26 4.45
C SER A 475 45.41 8.03 5.91
N ILE A 476 44.49 7.40 6.64
CA ILE A 476 44.65 7.00 8.04
C ILE A 476 44.36 5.51 8.21
N GLN A 477 44.84 4.93 9.33
CA GLN A 477 44.63 3.53 9.65
C GLN A 477 44.09 3.36 11.08
N ARG A 478 43.12 2.45 11.19
CA ARG A 478 42.56 1.96 12.45
C ARG A 478 43.44 0.86 13.04
N ASN A 479 43.38 0.66 14.35
CA ASN A 479 44.24 -0.31 15.06
C ASN A 479 44.09 -1.77 14.60
N ASP A 480 42.95 -2.12 13.99
CA ASP A 480 42.70 -3.45 13.41
C ASP A 480 43.18 -3.58 11.95
N GLY A 481 43.83 -2.55 11.42
CA GLY A 481 44.41 -2.53 10.09
C GLY A 481 43.52 -1.92 9.01
N VAL A 482 42.24 -1.64 9.29
CA VAL A 482 41.32 -1.01 8.32
C VAL A 482 41.79 0.40 7.96
N LYS A 483 41.84 0.69 6.66
CA LYS A 483 42.25 2.00 6.14
C LYS A 483 41.05 2.88 5.83
N ALA A 484 41.24 4.19 5.94
CA ALA A 484 40.27 5.18 5.51
C ALA A 484 40.98 6.39 4.88
N THR A 485 40.25 7.10 4.01
CA THR A 485 40.69 8.39 3.45
C THR A 485 39.81 9.50 4.02
N ILE A 486 40.46 10.56 4.47
CA ILE A 486 39.83 11.77 4.97
C ILE A 486 40.05 12.90 3.97
N ARG A 487 38.99 13.69 3.75
CA ARG A 487 39.06 14.97 3.03
C ARG A 487 38.35 16.02 3.84
N PHE A 488 38.91 17.22 3.91
CA PHE A 488 38.29 18.32 4.62
C PHE A 488 38.59 19.63 3.94
N GLY A 489 37.71 20.59 4.15
CA GLY A 489 37.89 21.98 3.77
C GLY A 489 37.09 22.85 4.72
N VAL A 490 37.20 24.17 4.58
CA VAL A 490 36.56 25.13 5.49
C VAL A 490 35.06 24.88 5.72
N ARG A 491 34.36 24.25 4.77
CA ARG A 491 32.91 23.96 4.83
C ARG A 491 32.53 22.49 4.87
N TYR A 492 33.48 21.56 4.85
CA TYR A 492 33.14 20.14 4.82
C TYR A 492 34.19 19.23 5.47
N PHE A 493 33.76 18.05 5.88
CA PHE A 493 34.61 16.94 6.29
C PHE A 493 34.02 15.63 5.74
N ILE A 494 34.86 14.78 5.18
CA ILE A 494 34.49 13.49 4.61
C ILE A 494 35.47 12.43 5.12
N LEU A 495 34.96 11.29 5.57
CA LEU A 495 35.72 10.09 5.92
C LEU A 495 35.14 8.91 5.12
N ILE A 496 36.01 8.18 4.44
CA ILE A 496 35.64 7.04 3.58
C ILE A 496 36.48 5.85 3.99
N VAL A 497 35.82 4.78 4.43
CA VAL A 497 36.50 3.58 4.91
C VAL A 497 36.58 2.55 3.81
N TRP A 498 37.79 2.08 3.54
CA TRP A 498 38.07 1.10 2.49
C TRP A 498 37.74 -0.31 3.01
N GLN A 499 36.47 -0.71 2.89
CA GLN A 499 36.03 -2.09 3.08
C GLN A 499 35.57 -2.67 1.73
N GLY A 500 35.88 -3.94 1.45
CA GLY A 500 35.74 -4.58 0.14
C GLY A 500 34.32 -4.62 -0.47
N THR A 501 33.30 -4.14 0.25
CA THR A 501 31.89 -4.10 -0.17
C THR A 501 31.37 -2.70 -0.51
N VAL A 502 32.06 -1.61 -0.13
CA VAL A 502 31.53 -0.22 -0.22
C VAL A 502 31.53 0.34 -1.65
N LEU A 503 32.35 -0.21 -2.54
CA LEU A 503 32.42 0.26 -3.93
C LEU A 503 31.24 -0.18 -4.81
N GLN A 504 30.33 -1.04 -4.33
CA GLN A 504 29.16 -1.48 -5.11
C GLN A 504 27.90 -0.63 -4.89
N SER A 505 27.75 0.07 -3.76
CA SER A 505 26.56 0.90 -3.46
C SER A 505 26.70 2.37 -3.88
N ALA A 506 27.93 2.84 -4.16
CA ALA A 506 28.22 4.17 -4.68
C ALA A 506 28.25 4.26 -6.22
N LEU A 507 27.85 3.17 -6.91
CA LEU A 507 27.77 3.05 -8.37
C LEU A 507 26.36 3.33 -8.90
#